data_AF-Q697F6-F1
#
_entry.id   AF-Q697F6-F1
#
_cell.length_a   1.000
_cell.length_b   1.000
_cell.length_c   1.000
_cell.angle_alpha   90.00
_cell.angle_beta   90.00
_cell.angle_gamma   90.00
#
_symmetry.space_group_name_H-M   'P 1'
#
loop_
_entity.id
_entity.type
_entity.pdbx_description
1 polymer ?
#
loop_
_entity_poly.entity_id
_entity_poly.type
_entity_poly.pdbx_seq_one_letter_code
_entity_poly.pdbx_strand_id
1 'polypeptide(L)'
;MFKIIIFFNLMTFILLILMMMSILIFKKTLNSREKQSMFECGFDFLTNLRIPLSIHFYMLSIVFLIFDIELILIIPIMFMFKTIKLKLVMNILLIFMLIMMMGLLYEWYAGLINWMI
;
A
#
# COMPACT_ATOMS: atom_id res chain seq x y z
N MET A 1 25.56 -1.72 -0.06
CA MET A 1 24.63 -2.75 0.45
C MET A 1 24.90 -3.15 1.89
N PHE A 2 26.11 -3.57 2.27
CA PHE A 2 26.39 -4.06 3.64
C PHE A 2 26.01 -3.07 4.76
N LYS A 3 26.32 -1.77 4.58
CA LYS A 3 25.92 -0.70 5.53
C LYS A 3 24.40 -0.55 5.69
N ILE A 4 23.63 -0.77 4.62
CA ILE A 4 22.17 -0.69 4.64
C ILE A 4 21.59 -1.87 5.41
N ILE A 5 22.15 -3.07 5.20
CA ILE A 5 21.75 -4.29 5.92
C ILE A 5 22.04 -4.14 7.41
N ILE A 6 23.22 -3.60 7.78
CA ILE A 6 23.56 -3.32 9.18
C ILE A 6 22.56 -2.35 9.80
N PHE A 7 22.23 -1.26 9.11
CA PHE A 7 21.29 -0.26 9.61
C PHE A 7 19.89 -0.85 9.85
N PHE A 8 19.39 -1.65 8.90
CA PHE A 8 18.08 -2.30 9.04
C PHE A 8 18.06 -3.27 10.23
N ASN A 9 19.09 -4.10 10.37
CA ASN A 9 19.20 -5.04 11.48
C ASN A 9 19.32 -4.33 12.84
N LEU A 10 19.98 -3.18 12.87
CA LEU A 10 20.13 -2.40 14.10
C LEU A 10 18.79 -1.77 14.52
N MET A 11 17.99 -1.30 13.55
CA MET A 11 16.64 -0.78 13.81
C MET A 11 15.68 -1.86 14.32
N THR A 12 15.67 -3.03 13.70
CA THR A 12 14.83 -4.15 14.17
C THR A 12 15.25 -4.63 15.56
N PHE A 13 16.55 -4.66 15.84
CA PHE A 13 17.07 -5.03 17.16
C PHE A 13 16.66 -4.04 18.26
N ILE A 14 16.71 -2.73 17.99
CA ILE A 14 16.23 -1.71 18.94
C ILE A 14 14.74 -1.89 19.23
N LEU A 15 13.91 -2.11 18.20
CA LEU A 15 12.47 -2.35 18.38
C LEU A 15 12.19 -3.59 19.24
N LEU A 16 12.94 -4.67 19.04
CA LEU A 16 12.83 -5.88 19.85
C LEU A 16 13.19 -5.63 21.32
N ILE A 17 14.27 -4.88 21.59
CA ILE A 17 14.65 -4.52 22.96
C ILE A 17 13.53 -3.71 23.62
N LEU A 18 12.99 -2.70 22.94
CA LEU A 18 11.90 -1.88 23.46
C LEU A 18 10.66 -2.72 23.76
N MET A 19 10.29 -3.66 22.88
CA MET A 19 9.19 -4.58 23.11
C MET A 19 9.46 -5.47 24.33
N MET A 20 10.65 -6.05 24.46
CA MET A 20 11.00 -6.90 25.60
C MET A 20 10.99 -6.12 26.92
N MET A 21 11.53 -4.90 26.92
CA MET A 21 11.46 -4.01 28.08
C MET A 21 10.02 -3.68 28.46
N SER A 22 9.14 -3.42 27.48
CA SER A 22 7.72 -3.16 27.74
C SER A 22 7.03 -4.35 28.40
N ILE A 23 7.34 -5.58 27.97
CA ILE A 23 6.78 -6.82 28.53
C ILE A 23 7.30 -7.07 29.95
N LEU A 24 8.60 -6.83 30.20
CA LEU A 24 9.22 -7.02 31.51
C LEU A 24 8.71 -6.01 32.54
N ILE A 25 8.49 -4.76 32.13
CA ILE A 25 7.95 -3.69 33.00
C ILE A 25 6.44 -3.89 33.21
N PHE A 26 5.72 -4.51 32.27
CA PHE A 26 4.28 -4.70 32.36
C PHE A 26 3.89 -5.68 33.48
N LYS A 27 3.35 -5.14 34.56
CA LYS A 27 2.67 -5.92 35.59
C LYS A 27 1.31 -6.35 35.05
N LYS A 28 1.13 -7.64 34.77
CA LYS A 28 -0.12 -8.24 34.29
C LYS A 28 -1.22 -8.06 35.34
N THR A 29 -1.95 -6.94 35.28
CA THR A 29 -3.05 -6.64 36.19
C THR A 29 -4.28 -7.43 35.78
N LEU A 30 -4.48 -8.59 36.40
CA LEU A 30 -5.68 -9.44 36.40
C LEU A 30 -6.39 -9.56 35.03
N ASN A 31 -6.35 -10.75 34.44
CA ASN A 31 -7.20 -11.11 33.28
C ASN A 31 -8.68 -11.06 33.70
N SER A 32 -9.28 -9.88 33.70
CA SER A 32 -10.73 -9.71 33.80
C SER A 32 -11.32 -9.84 32.40
N ARG A 33 -12.43 -10.59 32.30
CA ARG A 33 -13.20 -10.77 31.06
C ARG A 33 -13.56 -9.43 30.42
N GLU A 34 -13.86 -8.43 31.25
CA GLU A 34 -14.27 -7.09 30.80
C GLU A 34 -13.13 -6.26 30.18
N LYS A 35 -11.86 -6.53 30.53
CA LYS A 35 -10.71 -5.92 29.82
C LYS A 35 -10.46 -6.53 28.45
N GLN A 36 -10.93 -7.77 28.23
CA GLN A 36 -10.73 -8.53 26.99
C GLN A 36 -11.94 -8.43 26.05
N SER A 37 -13.10 -7.94 26.52
CA SER A 37 -14.27 -7.69 25.69
C SER A 37 -14.10 -6.42 24.86
N MET A 38 -14.73 -6.40 23.68
CA MET A 38 -14.78 -5.22 22.80
C MET A 38 -15.47 -4.05 23.52
N PHE A 39 -14.96 -2.85 23.25
CA PHE A 39 -15.36 -1.64 23.97
C PHE A 39 -16.83 -1.28 23.69
N GLU A 40 -17.44 -0.65 24.70
CA GLU A 40 -18.73 0.06 24.68
C GLU A 40 -20.07 -0.70 24.81
N CYS A 41 -20.18 -2.02 24.67
CA CYS A 41 -21.52 -2.61 24.90
C CYS A 41 -21.64 -4.10 25.30
N GLY A 42 -20.55 -4.87 25.40
CA GLY A 42 -20.63 -6.26 25.86
C GLY A 42 -21.47 -7.22 24.99
N PHE A 43 -21.91 -6.77 23.82
CA PHE A 43 -22.56 -7.61 22.83
C PHE A 43 -21.49 -8.25 21.95
N ASP A 44 -21.48 -9.59 21.93
CA ASP A 44 -20.72 -10.33 20.94
C ASP A 44 -21.35 -10.05 19.56
N PHE A 45 -20.53 -9.65 18.59
CA PHE A 45 -20.98 -9.56 17.19
C PHE A 45 -21.40 -10.96 16.72
N LEU A 46 -22.69 -11.28 16.83
CA LEU A 46 -23.33 -12.44 16.20
C LEU A 46 -23.55 -12.23 14.70
N THR A 47 -22.75 -11.37 14.06
CA THR A 47 -22.89 -11.03 12.66
C THR A 47 -21.93 -11.87 11.83
N ASN A 48 -22.44 -12.45 10.74
CA ASN A 48 -21.65 -13.20 9.76
C ASN A 48 -20.36 -12.45 9.39
N LEU A 49 -19.24 -13.18 9.34
CA LEU A 49 -17.91 -12.70 8.93
C LEU A 49 -17.83 -12.12 7.51
N ARG A 50 -18.95 -12.11 6.77
CA ARG A 50 -19.09 -11.58 5.42
C ARG A 50 -19.84 -10.26 5.44
N ILE A 51 -19.24 -9.26 6.06
CA ILE A 51 -19.65 -7.87 5.85
C ILE A 51 -19.15 -7.50 4.46
N PRO A 52 -20.01 -6.98 3.56
CA PRO A 52 -19.55 -6.54 2.25
C PRO A 52 -18.56 -5.40 2.44
N LEU A 53 -17.29 -5.66 2.12
CA LEU A 53 -16.28 -4.62 2.01
C LEU A 53 -16.72 -3.64 0.92
N SER A 54 -16.53 -2.34 1.13
CA SER A 54 -16.89 -1.36 0.10
C SER A 54 -16.08 -1.61 -1.18
N ILE A 55 -16.78 -1.77 -2.30
CA ILE A 55 -16.19 -1.95 -3.64
C ILE A 55 -15.16 -0.86 -3.97
N HIS A 56 -15.34 0.35 -3.45
CA HIS A 56 -14.43 1.48 -3.68
C HIS A 56 -12.98 1.18 -3.25
N PHE A 57 -12.76 0.60 -2.06
CA PHE A 57 -11.39 0.24 -1.62
C PHE A 57 -10.78 -0.83 -2.52
N TYR A 58 -11.59 -1.76 -3.02
CA TYR A 58 -11.15 -2.79 -3.94
C TYR A 58 -10.75 -2.19 -5.30
N MET A 59 -11.57 -1.32 -5.87
CA MET A 59 -11.25 -0.64 -7.13
C MET A 59 -9.98 0.20 -7.02
N LEU A 60 -9.82 0.94 -5.91
CA LEU A 60 -8.62 1.76 -5.67
C LEU A 60 -7.35 0.89 -5.60
N SER A 61 -7.43 -0.32 -5.02
CA SER A 61 -6.31 -1.26 -4.97
C SER A 61 -5.93 -1.81 -6.35
N ILE A 62 -6.90 -2.06 -7.23
CA ILE A 62 -6.63 -2.51 -8.61
C ILE A 62 -5.97 -1.40 -9.40
N VAL A 63 -6.52 -0.20 -9.35
CA VAL A 63 -5.98 0.98 -10.05
C VAL A 63 -4.55 1.25 -9.60
N PHE A 64 -4.27 1.20 -8.29
CA PHE A 64 -2.93 1.32 -7.75
C PHE A 64 -1.96 0.24 -8.29
N LEU A 65 -2.40 -1.02 -8.33
CA LEU A 65 -1.58 -2.13 -8.83
C LEU A 65 -1.23 -1.96 -10.30
N ILE A 66 -2.18 -1.48 -11.11
CA ILE A 66 -1.93 -1.19 -12.53
C ILE A 66 -0.89 -0.08 -12.63
N PHE A 67 -1.08 1.06 -11.95
CA PHE A 67 -0.13 2.18 -11.95
C PHE A 67 1.30 1.78 -11.54
N ASP A 68 1.46 0.89 -10.56
CA ASP A 68 2.78 0.37 -10.18
C ASP A 68 3.45 -0.40 -11.33
N ILE A 69 2.70 -1.21 -12.08
CA ILE A 69 3.21 -1.91 -13.27
C ILE A 69 3.61 -0.90 -14.37
N GLU A 70 2.84 0.18 -14.54
CA GLU A 70 3.16 1.23 -15.50
C GLU A 70 4.50 1.88 -15.19
N LEU A 71 4.76 2.21 -13.91
CA LEU A 71 6.01 2.81 -13.47
C LEU A 71 7.20 1.87 -13.71
N ILE A 72 7.04 0.57 -13.46
CA ILE A 72 8.07 -0.43 -13.74
C ILE A 72 8.44 -0.44 -15.23
N LEU A 73 7.48 -0.21 -16.14
CA LEU A 73 7.72 -0.13 -17.58
C LEU A 73 8.39 1.18 -18.01
N ILE A 74 8.14 2.30 -17.33
CA ILE A 74 8.75 3.61 -17.66
C ILE A 74 10.23 3.65 -17.27
N ILE A 75 10.59 3.11 -16.10
CA ILE A 75 11.96 3.15 -15.55
C ILE A 75 13.04 2.68 -16.56
N PRO A 76 12.94 1.53 -17.24
CA PRO A 76 13.95 1.07 -18.19
C PRO A 76 14.10 2.02 -19.39
N ILE A 77 13.03 2.71 -19.80
CA ILE A 77 13.08 3.65 -20.93
C ILE A 77 13.99 4.83 -20.60
N MET A 78 14.06 5.24 -19.32
CA MET A 78 14.98 6.30 -18.88
C MET A 78 16.46 5.94 -19.10
N PHE A 79 16.80 4.66 -19.00
CA PHE A 79 18.17 4.21 -19.27
C PHE A 79 18.47 4.12 -20.77
N MET A 80 17.44 3.91 -21.61
CA MET A 80 17.58 3.82 -23.08
C MET A 80 17.90 5.14 -23.77
N PHE A 81 17.70 6.29 -23.11
CA PHE A 81 18.10 7.60 -23.63
C PHE A 81 19.59 7.70 -23.98
N LYS A 82 20.44 6.90 -23.33
CA LYS A 82 21.90 6.91 -23.58
C LYS A 82 22.31 6.07 -24.79
N THR A 83 21.52 5.08 -25.19
CA THR A 83 21.91 4.06 -26.17
C THR A 83 21.20 4.20 -27.51
N ILE A 84 19.99 4.74 -27.52
CA ILE A 84 19.13 4.86 -28.72
C ILE A 84 18.97 6.33 -29.11
N LYS A 85 18.67 6.60 -30.39
CA LYS A 85 18.33 7.95 -30.88
C LYS A 85 17.26 8.58 -30.00
N LEU A 86 17.57 9.74 -29.41
CA LEU A 86 16.67 10.50 -28.52
C LEU A 86 15.26 10.68 -29.11
N LYS A 87 15.16 11.00 -30.40
CA LYS A 87 13.87 11.22 -31.08
C LYS A 87 12.97 9.97 -31.09
N LEU A 88 13.55 8.77 -31.18
CA LEU A 88 12.79 7.52 -31.14
C LEU A 88 12.28 7.25 -29.72
N VAL A 89 13.16 7.40 -28.71
CA VAL A 89 12.80 7.19 -27.30
C VAL A 89 11.71 8.16 -26.87
N MET A 90 11.81 9.44 -27.24
CA MET A 90 10.80 10.45 -26.95
C MET A 90 9.45 10.14 -27.61
N ASN A 91 9.44 9.66 -28.86
CA ASN A 91 8.20 9.28 -29.53
C ASN A 91 7.52 8.09 -28.85
N ILE A 92 8.29 7.08 -28.44
CA ILE A 92 7.76 5.89 -27.73
C ILE A 92 7.18 6.31 -26.38
N LEU A 93 7.89 7.15 -25.62
CA LEU A 93 7.40 7.68 -24.34
C LEU A 93 6.11 8.48 -24.51
N LEU A 94 6.03 9.34 -25.53
CA LEU A 94 4.83 10.14 -25.78
C LEU A 94 3.61 9.25 -26.07
N ILE A 95 3.77 8.25 -26.95
CA ILE A 95 2.68 7.32 -27.28
C ILE A 95 2.27 6.53 -26.05
N PHE A 96 3.24 6.03 -25.28
CA PHE A 96 2.97 5.29 -24.05
C PHE A 96 2.19 6.15 -23.04
N MET A 97 2.68 7.36 -22.73
CA MET A 97 2.01 8.27 -21.78
C MET A 97 0.60 8.67 -22.22
N LEU A 98 0.36 8.84 -23.53
CA LEU A 98 -0.98 9.13 -24.05
C LEU A 98 -1.95 7.97 -23.78
N ILE A 99 -1.51 6.73 -24.00
CA ILE A 99 -2.34 5.55 -23.75
C ILE A 99 -2.68 5.46 -22.26
N MET A 100 -1.70 5.66 -21.37
CA MET A 100 -1.93 5.61 -19.92
C MET A 100 -2.91 6.70 -19.47
N MET A 101 -2.74 7.92 -19.98
CA MET A 101 -3.66 9.03 -19.68
C MET A 101 -5.09 8.74 -20.14
N MET A 102 -5.28 8.12 -21.31
CA MET A 102 -6.62 7.74 -21.76
C MET A 102 -7.27 6.69 -20.85
N GLY A 103 -6.50 5.71 -20.36
CA GLY A 103 -7.00 4.72 -19.40
C GLY A 103 -7.51 5.36 -18.10
N LEU A 104 -6.71 6.26 -17.52
CA LEU A 104 -7.05 6.98 -16.29
C LEU A 104 -8.28 7.89 -16.48
N LEU A 105 -8.36 8.60 -17.61
CA LEU A 105 -9.53 9.42 -17.95
C LEU A 105 -10.81 8.57 -18.09
N TYR A 106 -10.71 7.37 -18.66
CA TYR A 106 -11.83 6.45 -18.78
C TYR A 106 -12.33 5.99 -17.40
N GLU A 107 -11.41 5.60 -16.51
CA GLU A 107 -11.75 5.21 -15.13
C GLU A 107 -12.37 6.36 -14.33
N TRP A 108 -11.88 7.58 -14.55
CA TRP A 108 -12.43 8.77 -13.90
C TRP A 108 -13.84 9.08 -14.42
N TYR A 109 -14.04 9.02 -15.74
CA TYR A 109 -15.37 9.19 -16.35
C TYR A 109 -16.36 8.12 -15.89
N ALA A 110 -15.90 6.88 -15.66
CA ALA A 110 -16.71 5.80 -15.10
C ALA A 110 -17.11 6.02 -13.63
N GLY A 111 -16.59 7.06 -12.97
CA GLY A 111 -16.93 7.42 -11.59
C GLY A 111 -16.34 6.48 -10.53
N LEU A 112 -15.46 5.55 -10.91
CA LEU A 112 -14.87 4.54 -10.01
C LEU A 112 -13.94 5.15 -8.95
N ILE A 113 -13.40 6.33 -9.26
CA ILE A 113 -12.46 7.09 -8.40
C ILE A 113 -13.20 8.16 -7.59
N ASN A 114 -14.48 8.41 -7.86
CA ASN A 114 -15.20 9.48 -7.19
C ASN A 114 -15.51 9.09 -5.74
N TRP A 115 -14.86 9.80 -4.81
CA TRP A 115 -14.98 9.55 -3.37
C TRP A 115 -16.18 10.26 -2.73
N MET A 116 -17.06 10.85 -3.53
CA MET A 116 -18.28 11.49 -3.03
C MET A 116 -19.39 10.46 -2.85
N ILE A 117 -19.43 9.92 -1.64
CA ILE A 117 -20.62 10.09 -0.79
C ILE A 117 -20.46 11.44 -0.09
#